data_AF-A0A8C4GKU0-F1
#
_entry.id   AF-A0A8C4GKU0-F1
#
_cell.length_a   1.000
_cell.length_b   1.000
_cell.length_c   1.000
_cell.angle_alpha   90.00
_cell.angle_beta   90.00
_cell.angle_gamma   90.00
#
_symmetry.space_group_name_H-M   'P 1'
#
loop_
_entity.id
_entity.type
_entity.pdbx_description
1 polymer ?
#
loop_
_entity_poly.entity_id
_entity_poly.type
_entity_poly.pdbx_seq_one_letter_code
_entity_poly.pdbx_strand_id
1 'polypeptide(L)' 'MAEEGNKLTLRRLEAPIHKFIKVALPTDLERLQKHHNNILKYQHSQQWDRLHQEQINASRTVQNRSVNYININ' A
#
# COMPACT_ATOMS: atom_id res chain seq x y z
N MET A 1 11.21 34.03 -20.73
CA MET A 1 10.07 33.71 -19.85
C MET A 1 10.45 32.42 -19.16
N ALA A 2 10.85 32.52 -17.89
CA ALA A 2 11.65 31.52 -17.21
C ALA A 2 10.84 30.30 -16.78
N GLU A 3 11.45 29.14 -16.97
CA GLU A 3 11.22 27.83 -16.37
C GLU A 3 11.17 27.89 -14.82
N GLU A 4 10.19 28.58 -14.23
CA GLU A 4 9.86 28.43 -12.80
C GLU A 4 8.77 27.37 -12.65
N GLY A 5 9.05 26.19 -13.18
CA GLY A 5 8.25 24.99 -12.94
C GLY A 5 8.34 24.60 -11.47
N ASN A 6 7.24 24.80 -10.72
CA ASN A 6 6.80 23.96 -9.61
C ASN A 6 7.87 23.44 -8.63
N LYS A 7 8.77 24.29 -8.12
CA LYS A 7 9.60 23.91 -6.96
C LYS A 7 8.72 23.87 -5.70
N LEU A 8 8.17 22.71 -5.38
CA LEU A 8 7.60 22.43 -4.07
C LEU A 8 8.67 22.67 -3.01
N THR A 9 8.37 23.51 -2.02
CA THR A 9 9.26 23.69 -0.87
C THR A 9 9.22 22.43 0.00
N LEU A 10 10.35 22.06 0.61
CA LEU A 10 10.44 20.89 1.51
C LEU A 10 9.35 20.92 2.60
N ARG A 11 8.98 22.12 3.07
CA ARG A 11 7.91 22.34 4.05
C ARG A 11 6.54 21.83 3.60
N ARG A 12 6.22 21.87 2.30
CA ARG A 12 4.95 21.32 1.77
C ARG A 12 4.93 19.79 1.75
N LEU A 13 6.09 19.14 1.80
CA LEU A 13 6.22 17.68 1.86
C LEU A 13 6.08 17.14 3.29
N GLU A 14 6.31 17.96 4.32
CA GLU A 14 6.23 17.55 5.72
C GLU A 14 4.89 16.90 6.08
N ALA A 15 3.77 17.55 5.73
CA ALA A 15 2.44 17.01 6.04
C ALA A 15 2.12 15.70 5.29
N PRO A 16 2.34 15.59 3.96
CA PRO A 16 2.22 14.32 3.23
C PRO A 16 3.12 13.22 3.79
N ILE A 17 4.40 13.50 4.09
CA ILE A 17 5.34 12.53 4.66
C ILE A 17 4.88 12.07 6.04
N HIS A 18 4.46 13.01 6.89
CA HIS A 18 3.97 12.69 8.23
C HIS A 18 2.72 11.79 8.16
N LYS A 19 1.76 12.13 7.30
CA LYS A 19 0.57 11.30 7.05
C LYS A 19 0.95 9.92 6.50
N PHE A 20 1.93 9.86 5.61
CA PHE A 20 2.41 8.61 5.04
C PHE A 20 2.99 7.70 6.14
N ILE A 21 3.92 8.23 6.95
CA ILE A 21 4.60 7.46 8.01
C ILE A 21 3.65 7.06 9.13
N LYS A 22 2.74 7.95 9.54
CA LYS A 22 1.89 7.74 10.73
C LYS A 22 0.59 7.02 10.44
N VAL A 23 0.09 7.07 9.20
CA VAL A 23 -1.22 6.54 8.85
C VAL A 23 -1.10 5.51 7.74
N ALA A 24 -0.65 5.92 6.56
CA ALA A 24 -0.71 5.07 5.37
C ALA A 24 0.14 3.80 5.54
N LEU A 25 1.41 3.95 5.92
CA LEU A 25 2.35 2.84 6.05
C LEU A 25 1.94 1.82 7.13
N PRO A 26 1.55 2.21 8.36
CA PRO A 26 1.06 1.27 9.36
C PRO A 26 -0.21 0.53 8.92
N THR A 27 -1.22 1.23 8.39
CA THR A 27 -2.47 0.62 7.90
C THR A 27 -2.19 -0.38 6.77
N ASP A 28 -1.27 -0.03 5.89
CA ASP A 28 -0.86 -0.88 4.79
C ASP A 28 -0.13 -2.15 5.28
N LEU A 29 0.77 -2.02 6.26
CA LEU A 29 1.45 -3.18 6.85
C LEU A 29 0.46 -4.11 7.56
N GLU A 30 -0.48 -3.55 8.33
CA GLU A 30 -1.54 -4.32 9.00
C GLU A 30 -2.39 -5.10 7.98
N ARG A 31 -2.76 -4.48 6.86
CA ARG A 31 -3.52 -5.13 5.79
C ARG A 31 -2.74 -6.28 5.14
N LEU A 32 -1.43 -6.13 4.87
CA LEU A 32 -0.62 -7.23 4.34
C LEU A 32 -0.50 -8.37 5.34
N GLN A 33 -0.27 -8.05 6.61
CA GLN A 33 -0.19 -9.06 7.66
C GLN A 33 -1.50 -9.85 7.77
N LYS A 34 -2.65 -9.18 7.64
CA LYS A 34 -3.96 -9.83 7.60
C LYS A 34 -4.08 -10.81 6.42
N HIS A 35 -3.71 -10.38 5.21
CA HIS A 35 -3.72 -11.25 4.04
C HIS A 35 -2.81 -12.47 4.21
N HIS A 36 -1.59 -12.27 4.75
CA HIS A 36 -0.67 -13.36 5.05
C HIS A 36 -1.28 -14.39 6.01
N ASN A 37 -1.87 -13.92 7.12
CA ASN A 37 -2.53 -14.79 8.09
C ASN A 37 -3.71 -15.55 7.48
N ASN A 38 -4.51 -14.89 6.65
CA ASN A 38 -5.65 -15.51 5.96
C ASN A 38 -5.20 -16.59 4.96
N ILE A 39 -4.15 -16.33 4.19
CA ILE A 39 -3.56 -17.32 3.27
C ILE A 39 -3.15 -18.58 4.02
N LEU A 40 -2.39 -18.44 5.12
CA LEU A 40 -1.99 -19.58 5.95
C LEU A 40 -3.20 -20.33 6.53
N LYS A 41 -4.20 -19.60 7.03
CA LYS A 41 -5.44 -20.15 7.57
C LYS A 41 -6.23 -20.95 6.52
N TYR A 42 -6.43 -20.40 5.33
CA TYR A 42 -7.20 -21.06 4.27
C TYR A 42 -6.44 -22.24 3.66
N GLN A 43 -5.11 -22.15 3.56
CA GLN A 43 -4.28 -23.27 3.14
C GLN A 43 -4.35 -24.43 4.14
N HIS A 44 -4.21 -24.16 5.44
CA HIS A 44 -4.26 -25.20 6.48
C HIS A 44 -5.64 -25.89 6.55
N SER A 45 -6.71 -25.13 6.34
CA SER A 45 -8.09 -25.64 6.35
C SER A 45 -8.60 -26.11 4.99
N GLN A 46 -7.72 -26.19 3.97
CA GLN A 46 -8.05 -26.64 2.61
C GLN A 46 -9.24 -25.89 1.95
N GLN A 47 -9.43 -24.62 2.31
CA GLN A 47 -10.48 -23.75 1.74
C GLN A 47 -9.98 -23.09 0.45
N TRP A 48 -9.87 -23.87 -0.64
CA TRP A 48 -9.19 -23.47 -1.87
C TRP A 48 -9.79 -22.25 -2.57
N ASP A 49 -11.12 -22.14 -2.63
CA ASP A 49 -11.78 -20.97 -3.24
C ASP A 49 -11.43 -19.68 -2.49
N ARG A 50 -11.43 -19.75 -1.16
CA ARG A 50 -11.07 -18.60 -0.30
C ARG A 50 -9.58 -18.28 -0.39
N LEU A 51 -8.73 -19.31 -0.44
CA LEU A 51 -7.29 -19.12 -0.64
C LEU A 51 -7.01 -18.38 -1.96
N HIS A 52 -7.64 -18.82 -3.05
CA HIS A 52 -7.48 -18.19 -4.36
C HIS A 52 -7.92 -16.73 -4.36
N GLN A 53 -9.10 -16.44 -3.81
CA GLN A 53 -9.57 -15.05 -3.68
C GLN A 53 -8.65 -14.20 -2.80
N GLU A 54 -8.15 -14.74 -1.69
CA GLU A 54 -7.26 -14.02 -0.80
C GLU A 54 -5.92 -13.69 -1.48
N GLN A 55 -5.37 -14.59 -2.31
CA GLN A 55 -4.16 -14.34 -3.09
C GLN A 55 -4.34 -13.24 -4.13
N ILE A 56 -5.49 -13.19 -4.81
CA ILE A 56 -5.84 -12.09 -5.73
C ILE A 56 -5.92 -10.77 -4.96
N ASN A 57 -6.59 -10.77 -3.80
CA ASN A 57 -6.74 -9.57 -2.97
C ASN A 57 -5.41 -9.05 -2.42
N ALA A 58 -4.54 -9.96 -1.98
CA ALA A 58 -3.18 -9.64 -1.55
C ALA A 58 -2.36 -9.02 -2.70
N SER A 59 -2.42 -9.62 -3.89
CA SER A 59 -1.71 -9.13 -5.08
C SER A 59 -2.16 -7.72 -5.48
N ARG A 60 -3.48 -7.48 -5.50
CA ARG A 60 -4.04 -6.14 -5.75
C ARG A 60 -3.59 -5.11 -4.71
N THR A 61 -3.52 -5.50 -3.44
CA THR A 61 -3.05 -4.62 -2.37
C THR A 61 -1.60 -4.18 -2.57
N VAL A 62 -0.73 -5.08 -3.05
CA VAL A 62 0.66 -4.75 -3.39
C VAL A 62 0.73 -3.84 -4.62
N GLN A 63 0.00 -4.18 -5.69
CA GLN A 63 -0.02 -3.40 -6.94
C GLN A 63 -0.54 -1.98 -6.74
N ASN A 64 -1.66 -1.81 -6.02
CA ASN A 64 -2.21 -0.50 -5.70
C ASN A 64 -1.22 0.35 -4.91
N ARG A 65 -0.42 -0.26 -4.03
CA ARG A 65 0.65 0.43 -3.33
C ARG A 65 1.73 0.91 -4.29
N SER A 66 2.23 0.04 -5.16
CA SER A 66 3.25 0.41 -6.16
C SER A 66 2.80 1.58 -7.02
N VAL A 67 1.54 1.59 -7.46
CA VAL A 67 0.95 2.72 -8.21
C VAL A 67 0.87 3.99 -7.35
N ASN A 68 0.40 3.88 -6.10
CA ASN A 68 0.31 5.01 -5.19
C ASN A 68 1.68 5.62 -4.85
N TYR A 69 2.76 4.83 -4.78
CA TYR A 69 4.12 5.32 -4.56
C TYR A 69 4.72 6.04 -5.77
N ILE A 70 4.35 5.62 -6.99
CA ILE A 70 4.86 6.22 -8.24
C ILE A 70 4.19 7.57 -8.51
N ASN A 71 2.90 7.73 -8.15
CA ASN A 71 2.11 8.95 -8.38
C ASN A 71 2.39 10.10 -7.39
N ILE A 72 3.42 10.00 -6.54
CA ILE A 72 3.85 11.08 -5.62
C ILE A 72 5.07 11.85 -6.19
N ASN A 73 5.38 11.70 -7.49
CA ASN A 73 6.48 12.39 -8.18
C ASN A 73 5.98 13.47 -9.13
#